data_AF-A0A962B1N9-F1
#
_entry.id   AF-A0A962B1N9-F1
#
_cell.length_a   1.000
_cell.length_b   1.000
_cell.length_c   1.000
_cell.angle_alpha   90.00
_cell.angle_beta   90.00
_cell.angle_gamma   90.00
#
_symmetry.space_group_name_H-M   'P 1'
#
loop_
_entity.id
_entity.type
_entity.pdbx_description
1 polymer ?
#
loop_
_entity_poly.entity_id
_entity_poly.type
_entity_poly.pdbx_seq_one_letter_code
_entity_poly.pdbx_strand_id
1 'polypeptide(L)' 'MPGSQRLIPCLWFDGTAEEAARFYVSVFPDSRIDHVHKSTIAWPAGKPGDTLLVEFTILGQRHQALNGGPNENARFNES' A
#
# COMPACT_ATOMS: atom_id res chain seq x y z
N MET A 1 13.15 -20.77 -7.56
CA MET A 1 13.17 -19.41 -6.98
C MET A 1 11.89 -18.73 -7.44
N PRO A 2 11.01 -18.24 -6.55
CA PRO A 2 9.91 -17.37 -6.99
C PRO A 2 10.48 -16.29 -7.91
N GLY A 3 9.87 -16.10 -9.08
CA GLY A 3 10.45 -15.37 -10.19
C GLY A 3 10.88 -13.96 -9.79
N SER A 4 12.10 -13.55 -10.17
CA SER A 4 12.62 -12.22 -9.90
C SER A 4 11.68 -11.17 -10.51
N GLN A 5 10.89 -10.51 -9.66
CA GLN A 5 9.95 -9.49 -10.06
C GLN A 5 10.72 -8.21 -10.41
N ARG A 6 10.74 -7.87 -11.70
CA ARG A 6 11.47 -6.70 -12.22
C ARG A 6 10.67 -5.39 -12.13
N LEU A 7 9.36 -5.49 -11.93
CA LEU A 7 8.43 -4.36 -11.85
C LEU A 7 7.50 -4.55 -10.65
N ILE A 8 7.45 -3.56 -9.77
CA ILE A 8 6.59 -3.55 -8.59
C ILE A 8 5.48 -2.53 -8.86
N PRO A 9 4.21 -2.96 -8.99
CA PRO A 9 3.10 -2.03 -9.14
C PRO A 9 2.97 -1.17 -7.89
N CYS A 10 2.81 0.15 -8.08
CA CYS A 10 2.54 1.10 -7.01
C CYS A 10 1.13 1.67 -7.19
N LEU A 11 0.25 1.34 -6.25
CA LEU A 11 -1.15 1.76 -6.20
C LEU A 11 -1.26 3.06 -5.42
N TRP A 12 -1.94 4.05 -5.99
CA TRP A 12 -2.14 5.34 -5.36
C TRP A 12 -3.42 5.33 -4.51
N PHE A 13 -3.32 5.81 -3.27
CA PHE A 13 -4.43 5.93 -2.35
C PHE A 13 -4.52 7.33 -1.71
N ASP A 14 -5.72 7.66 -1.26
CA ASP A 14 -6.01 8.85 -0.45
C ASP A 14 -6.18 8.46 1.03
N GLY A 15 -5.07 8.40 1.76
CA GLY A 15 -5.04 8.13 3.20
C GLY A 15 -5.28 6.66 3.61
N THR A 16 -5.82 5.82 2.73
CA THR A 16 -6.29 4.45 3.04
C THR A 16 -5.36 3.33 2.54
N ALA A 17 -4.10 3.61 2.20
CA ALA A 17 -3.17 2.61 1.65
C ALA A 17 -2.98 1.37 2.55
N GLU A 18 -2.91 1.55 3.87
CA GLU A 18 -2.75 0.43 4.82
C GLU A 18 -4.02 -0.42 4.94
N GLU A 19 -5.18 0.21 4.90
CA GLU A 19 -6.47 -0.48 4.93
C GLU A 19 -6.62 -1.37 3.68
N ALA A 20 -6.33 -0.81 2.50
CA ALA A 20 -6.36 -1.53 1.23
C ALA A 20 -5.39 -2.73 1.24
N ALA A 21 -4.15 -2.52 1.67
CA ALA A 21 -3.15 -3.58 1.73
C ALA A 21 -3.59 -4.71 2.70
N ARG A 22 -4.14 -4.37 3.87
CA ARG A 22 -4.66 -5.34 4.84
C ARG A 22 -5.84 -6.13 4.27
N PHE A 23 -6.74 -5.45 3.55
CA PHE A 23 -7.86 -6.10 2.87
C PHE A 23 -7.36 -7.11 1.82
N TYR A 24 -6.51 -6.69 0.87
CA TYR A 24 -6.02 -7.60 -0.17
C TYR A 24 -5.27 -8.80 0.39
N VAL A 25 -4.45 -8.59 1.43
CA VAL A 25 -3.75 -9.68 2.11
C VAL A 25 -4.71 -10.66 2.79
N SER A 26 -5.86 -10.19 3.28
CA SER A 26 -6.87 -11.06 3.88
C SER A 26 -7.67 -11.88 2.86
N VAL A 27 -7.80 -11.38 1.63
CA VAL A 27 -8.59 -12.01 0.56
C VAL A 27 -7.80 -13.08 -0.19
N PHE A 28 -6.53 -12.82 -0.52
CA PHE A 28 -5.74 -13.72 -1.36
C PHE A 28 -4.85 -14.67 -0.53
N PRO A 29 -4.74 -15.95 -0.90
CA PRO A 29 -3.76 -16.86 -0.29
C PRO A 29 -2.32 -16.45 -0.63
N ASP A 30 -1.35 -16.94 0.14
CA ASP A 30 0.08 -16.58 -0.01
C ASP A 30 0.33 -15.07 -0.05
N SER A 31 -0.34 -14.37 0.85
CA SER A 31 -0.30 -12.92 0.98
C SER A 31 0.14 -12.50 2.37
N ARG A 32 0.84 -11.35 2.44
CA ARG A 32 1.29 -10.76 3.71
C ARG A 32 1.60 -9.28 3.53
N ILE A 33 1.52 -8.53 4.62
CA ILE A 33 2.14 -7.20 4.69
C ILE A 33 3.64 -7.41 4.89
N ASP A 34 4.46 -6.84 4.02
CA ASP A 34 5.92 -6.92 4.14
C ASP A 34 6.45 -5.76 4.99
N HIS A 35 5.98 -4.54 4.77
CA HIS A 35 6.41 -3.37 5.55
C HIS A 35 5.44 -2.19 5.49
N VAL A 36 5.36 -1.41 6.57
CA VAL A 36 4.57 -0.17 6.64
C VAL A 36 5.51 1.00 6.94
N HIS A 37 5.69 1.87 5.95
CA HIS A 37 6.48 3.09 6.07
C HIS A 37 5.61 4.24 6.53
N LYS A 38 5.91 4.77 7.71
CA LYS A 38 5.30 6.01 8.23
C LYS A 38 6.17 7.21 7.87
N SER A 39 5.55 8.33 7.54
CA SER A 39 6.29 9.57 7.29
C SER A 39 6.93 10.07 8.58
N THR A 40 8.19 10.51 8.52
CA THR A 40 8.88 11.16 9.65
C THR A 40 8.76 12.68 9.62
N ILE A 41 8.28 13.24 8.49
CA ILE A 41 8.10 14.67 8.26
C ILE A 41 6.68 14.96 7.78
N ALA A 42 6.28 16.23 7.83
CA ALA A 42 5.07 16.67 7.15
C ALA A 42 5.29 16.61 5.63
N TRP A 43 4.24 16.29 4.89
CA TRP A 43 4.27 16.18 3.44
C TRP A 43 2.92 16.64 2.88
N PRO A 44 2.77 16.90 1.56
CA PRO A 44 1.61 17.59 1.01
C PRO A 44 0.24 16.99 1.36
N ALA A 45 0.20 15.70 1.70
CA ALA A 45 -1.03 14.98 1.99
C ALA A 45 -1.06 14.31 3.37
N GLY A 46 -0.15 14.65 4.28
CA GLY A 46 -0.17 14.10 5.64
C GLY A 46 0.88 14.68 6.57
N LYS A 47 0.89 14.16 7.79
CA LYS A 47 1.77 14.62 8.89
C LYS A 47 2.73 13.50 9.33
N PRO A 48 3.75 13.83 10.15
CA PRO A 48 4.61 12.80 10.75
C PRO A 48 3.78 11.76 11.51
N GLY A 49 4.12 10.49 11.35
CA GLY A 49 3.43 9.35 11.96
C GLY A 49 2.33 8.74 11.10
N ASP A 50 1.83 9.45 10.08
CA ASP A 50 0.87 8.88 9.13
C ASP A 50 1.54 7.85 8.22
N THR A 51 0.78 6.84 7.82
CA THR A 51 1.26 5.85 6.83
C THR A 51 1.45 6.52 5.48
N LEU A 52 2.66 6.41 4.93
CA LEU A 52 3.04 6.95 3.63
C LEU A 52 2.99 5.84 2.57
N LEU A 53 3.73 4.75 2.79
CA LEU A 53 3.86 3.65 1.83
C LEU A 53 3.70 2.31 2.55
N VAL A 54 2.98 1.38 1.93
CA VAL A 54 2.85 0.01 2.41
C VAL A 54 3.36 -0.92 1.33
N GLU A 55 4.32 -1.75 1.70
CA GLU A 55 4.78 -2.87 0.87
C GLU A 55 4.04 -4.13 1.31
N PHE A 56 3.47 -4.83 0.34
CA PHE A 56 2.73 -6.06 0.61
C PHE A 56 2.90 -7.04 -0.54
N THR A 57 2.74 -8.33 -0.23
CA THR A 57 2.78 -9.41 -1.20
C THR A 57 1.38 -10.01 -1.30
N ILE A 58 0.89 -10.22 -2.51
CA ILE A 58 -0.32 -11.00 -2.81
C ILE A 58 0.00 -12.06 -3.85
N LEU A 59 -0.46 -13.30 -3.64
CA LEU A 59 -0.18 -14.42 -4.55
C LEU A 59 1.32 -14.55 -4.91
N GLY A 60 2.19 -14.33 -3.93
CA GLY A 60 3.65 -14.36 -4.13
C GLY A 60 4.24 -13.20 -4.94
N GLN A 61 3.46 -12.18 -5.32
CA GLN A 61 3.90 -10.98 -6.06
C GLN A 61 3.91 -9.74 -5.15
N ARG A 62 5.01 -8.99 -5.17
CA ARG A 62 5.18 -7.74 -4.41
C ARG A 62 4.43 -6.59 -5.06
N HIS A 63 3.81 -5.78 -4.22
CA HIS A 63 3.05 -4.59 -4.56
C HIS A 63 3.36 -3.48 -3.55
N GLN A 64 3.10 -2.25 -3.97
CA GLN A 64 3.20 -1.06 -3.15
C GLN A 64 1.87 -0.32 -3.13
N ALA A 65 1.49 0.20 -1.97
CA ALA A 65 0.35 1.10 -1.80
C ALA A 65 0.86 2.41 -1.19
N LEU A 66 0.72 3.50 -1.93
CA LEU A 66 1.22 4.82 -1.55
C LEU A 66 0.04 5.72 -1.25
N ASN A 67 -0.01 6.25 -0.03
CA ASN A 67 -0.77 7.45 0.23
C ASN A 67 -0.05 8.59 -0.47
N GLY A 68 -0.61 9.08 -1.56
CA GLY A 68 0.01 10.15 -2.36
C GLY A 68 -0.73 11.49 -2.28
N GLY A 69 -1.95 11.46 -1.76
CA GLY A 69 -2.76 12.64 -1.48
C GLY A 69 -4.10 12.69 -2.17
N PRO A 70 -4.84 13.80 -1.95
CA PRO A 70 -6.25 13.91 -2.31
C PRO A 70 -6.45 13.62 -3.79
N ASN A 71 -7.18 12.55 -4.05
CA ASN A 71 -7.66 12.21 -5.37
C ASN A 71 -9.00 11.51 -5.18
N GLU A 72 -10.05 12.13 -5.71
CA GLU A 72 -11.44 11.69 -5.56
C GLU A 72 -11.69 10.24 -6.01
N ASN A 73 -10.86 9.73 -6.92
CA ASN A 73 -10.95 8.37 -7.44
C ASN A 73 -9.98 7.38 -6.76
N ALA A 74 -9.16 7.84 -5.80
CA ALA A 74 -8.14 7.02 -5.15
C ALA A 74 -8.48 6.65 -3.69
N ARG A 75 -9.68 6.97 -3.23
CA ARG A 75 -10.15 6.49 -1.94
C ARG A 75 -10.45 4.99 -2.05
N PHE A 76 -9.94 4.21 -1.10
CA PHE A 76 -10.29 2.79 -1.03
C PHE A 76 -11.81 2.62 -0.80
N ASN A 77 -12.43 1.71 -1.54
CA ASN A 77 -13.88 1.55 -1.64
C ASN A 77 -14.35 0.09 -1.55
N GLU A 78 -13.44 -0.85 -1.28
CA GLU A 78 -13.74 -2.27 -1.10
C GLU A 78 -13.80 -2.56 0.40
N SER A 79 -14.76 -3.36 0.86
CA SER A 79 -14.92 -3.73 2.28
C SER A 79 -15.38 -5.18 2.44
#